data_AF-V4CKF7-F1
#
_entry.id   AF-V4CKF7-F1
#
_cell.length_a   1.000
_cell.length_b   1.000
_cell.length_c   1.000
_cell.angle_alpha   90.00
_cell.angle_beta   90.00
_cell.angle_gamma   90.00
#
_symmetry.space_group_name_H-M   'P 1'
#
loop_
_entity.id
_entity.type
_entity.pdbx_description
1 polymer ?
#
loop_
_entity_poly.entity_id
_entity_poly.type
_entity_poly.pdbx_seq_one_letter_code
_entity_poly.pdbx_strand_id
1 'polypeptide(L)'
;DINHNLDINHNLAINHNLDINHLDINHNLDINHSLDINNSLDINLLDINNNLAINHNLDINHLDINHNLDINHSLDINHLDINRHLDINHHLDINHNLDINHLVNNRDINHLDINHLDINHLDINHHLDINHHRDINHHRDINLLDINLLDINRRDINHRNIDHLVINHHLDINHHLDINHQGY
;
A
#
# COMPACT_ATOMS: atom_id res chain seq x y z
N ASP A 1 -21.31 -17.92 11.88
CA ASP A 1 -21.83 -16.60 12.31
C ASP A 1 -21.79 -16.48 13.81
N ILE A 2 -20.94 -15.59 14.30
CA ILE A 2 -20.93 -15.17 15.70
C ILE A 2 -21.24 -13.67 15.71
N ASN A 3 -22.44 -13.32 16.17
CA ASN A 3 -22.92 -11.92 16.17
C ASN A 3 -22.41 -11.09 17.35
N HIS A 4 -21.48 -11.63 18.13
CA HIS A 4 -20.91 -11.03 19.32
C HIS A 4 -19.38 -11.13 19.28
N ASN A 5 -18.72 -10.62 20.32
CA ASN A 5 -17.28 -10.73 20.47
C ASN A 5 -16.90 -12.19 20.76
N LEU A 6 -15.80 -12.65 20.17
CA LEU A 6 -15.17 -13.92 20.50
C LEU A 6 -13.74 -13.63 20.92
N ASP A 7 -13.41 -13.99 22.16
CA ASP A 7 -12.06 -13.83 22.71
C ASP A 7 -11.43 -15.22 22.88
N ILE A 8 -10.27 -15.44 22.29
CA ILE A 8 -9.57 -16.74 22.34
C ILE A 8 -8.13 -16.55 22.81
N ASN A 9 -7.81 -17.16 23.95
CA ASN A 9 -6.50 -17.04 24.58
C ASN A 9 -5.43 -18.02 24.04
N HIS A 10 -5.77 -18.83 23.04
CA HIS A 10 -4.92 -19.88 22.47
C HIS A 10 -4.98 -19.84 20.94
N ASN A 11 -4.17 -20.68 20.28
CA ASN A 11 -4.26 -20.86 18.85
C ASN A 11 -5.63 -21.41 18.44
N LEU A 12 -6.13 -20.95 17.29
CA LEU A 12 -7.36 -21.43 16.69
C LEU A 12 -7.11 -21.78 15.22
N ALA A 13 -7.63 -22.93 14.78
CA ALA A 13 -7.63 -23.31 13.37
C ALA A 13 -9.06 -23.54 12.90
N ILE A 14 -9.44 -22.89 11.80
CA ILE A 14 -10.77 -23.01 11.19
C ILE A 14 -10.63 -23.50 9.75
N ASN A 15 -11.26 -24.64 9.47
CA ASN A 15 -11.17 -25.29 8.16
C ASN A 15 -12.18 -24.78 7.13
N HIS A 16 -13.12 -23.94 7.54
CA HIS A 16 -14.23 -23.41 6.73
C HIS A 16 -14.33 -21.90 6.94
N ASN A 17 -15.35 -21.28 6.34
CA ASN A 17 -15.61 -19.86 6.50
C ASN A 17 -15.99 -19.52 7.96
N LEU A 18 -15.54 -18.36 8.42
CA LEU A 18 -15.97 -17.77 9.68
C LEU A 18 -16.45 -16.33 9.43
N ASP A 19 -17.69 -16.06 9.83
CA ASP A 19 -18.26 -14.72 9.82
C ASP A 19 -18.48 -14.27 11.28
N ILE A 20 -17.90 -13.13 11.65
CA ILE A 20 -17.95 -12.62 13.03
C ILE A 20 -17.92 -11.09 13.09
N ASN A 21 -18.53 -10.49 14.13
CA ASN A 21 -18.49 -9.03 14.31
C ASN A 21 -17.15 -8.54 14.86
N HIS A 22 -16.70 -9.11 15.97
CA HIS A 22 -15.44 -8.77 16.62
C HIS A 22 -14.70 -10.03 17.04
N LEU A 23 -13.41 -10.10 16.76
CA LEU A 23 -12.56 -11.23 17.10
C LEU A 23 -11.27 -10.72 17.74
N ASP A 24 -10.95 -11.23 18.92
CA ASP A 24 -9.71 -10.99 19.63
C ASP A 24 -9.03 -12.35 19.90
N ILE A 25 -7.81 -12.51 19.40
CA ILE A 25 -7.02 -13.73 19.60
C ILE A 25 -5.61 -13.38 20.06
N ASN A 26 -5.25 -13.84 21.26
CA ASN A 26 -3.95 -13.54 21.86
C ASN A 26 -2.75 -14.21 21.17
N HIS A 27 -2.97 -15.26 20.39
CA HIS A 27 -1.91 -16.00 19.70
C HIS A 27 -2.17 -16.05 18.19
N ASN A 28 -2.30 -17.26 17.62
CA ASN A 28 -2.36 -17.46 16.19
C ASN A 28 -3.77 -17.88 15.75
N LEU A 29 -4.17 -17.44 14.57
CA LEU A 29 -5.36 -17.91 13.89
C LEU A 29 -5.00 -18.39 12.48
N ASP A 30 -5.38 -19.63 12.18
CA ASP A 30 -5.22 -20.22 10.86
C ASP A 30 -6.62 -20.41 10.24
N ILE A 31 -6.89 -19.80 9.09
CA ILE A 31 -8.16 -19.96 8.35
C ILE A 31 -7.89 -20.57 6.98
N ASN A 32 -8.48 -21.73 6.70
CA ASN A 32 -8.29 -22.40 5.41
C ASN A 32 -9.13 -21.82 4.27
N HIS A 33 -10.26 -21.18 4.55
CA HIS A 33 -11.13 -20.59 3.53
C HIS A 33 -11.20 -19.08 3.73
N SER A 34 -12.33 -18.56 4.17
CA SER A 34 -12.54 -17.12 4.31
C SER A 34 -12.81 -16.72 5.74
N LEU A 35 -12.37 -15.52 6.10
CA LEU A 35 -12.74 -14.84 7.34
C LEU A 35 -13.36 -13.50 6.99
N ASP A 36 -14.61 -13.30 7.40
CA ASP A 36 -15.34 -12.06 7.21
C ASP A 36 -15.57 -11.41 8.59
N ILE A 37 -14.98 -10.23 8.80
CA ILE A 37 -15.09 -9.45 10.04
C ILE A 37 -15.88 -8.17 9.78
N ASN A 38 -16.97 -7.98 10.51
CA ASN A 38 -17.80 -6.80 10.30
C ASN A 38 -17.24 -5.53 10.97
N ASN A 39 -16.59 -5.65 12.13
CA ASN A 39 -16.09 -4.48 12.87
C ASN A 39 -14.58 -4.54 13.06
N SER A 40 -14.08 -5.35 13.99
CA SER A 40 -12.65 -5.33 14.31
C SER A 40 -12.06 -6.71 14.52
N LEU A 41 -10.81 -6.85 14.08
CA LEU A 41 -9.95 -7.99 14.38
C LEU A 41 -8.65 -7.45 14.98
N ASP A 42 -8.33 -7.97 16.16
CA ASP A 42 -7.06 -7.76 16.86
C ASP A 42 -6.44 -9.13 17.13
N ILE A 43 -5.24 -9.35 16.61
CA ILE A 43 -4.53 -10.62 16.74
C ILE A 43 -3.02 -10.42 16.59
N ASN A 44 -2.24 -11.34 17.13
CA ASN A 44 -0.79 -11.31 16.94
C ASN A 44 -0.36 -11.85 15.56
N LEU A 45 -0.82 -13.05 15.18
CA LEU A 45 -0.43 -13.71 13.93
C LEU A 45 -1.66 -14.33 13.25
N LEU A 46 -1.87 -14.02 11.98
CA LEU A 46 -2.99 -14.53 11.19
C LEU A 46 -2.49 -15.08 9.85
N ASP A 47 -2.83 -16.34 9.60
CA ASP A 47 -2.57 -17.01 8.33
C ASP A 47 -3.91 -17.35 7.64
N ILE A 48 -4.14 -16.81 6.44
CA ILE A 48 -5.37 -17.04 5.66
C ILE A 48 -5.04 -17.66 4.30
N ASN A 49 -5.64 -18.83 4.02
CA ASN A 49 -5.38 -19.52 2.76
C ASN A 49 -6.16 -18.96 1.56
N ASN A 50 -7.35 -18.38 1.76
CA ASN A 50 -8.08 -17.71 0.69
C ASN A 50 -8.25 -16.22 0.98
N ASN A 51 -9.38 -15.83 1.57
CA ASN A 51 -9.79 -14.43 1.58
C ASN A 51 -10.00 -13.92 3.01
N LEU A 52 -9.55 -12.70 3.26
CA LEU A 52 -9.89 -11.94 4.44
C LEU A 52 -10.63 -10.68 4.02
N ALA A 53 -11.84 -10.50 4.53
CA ALA A 53 -12.62 -9.28 4.34
C ALA A 53 -12.90 -8.61 5.68
N ILE A 54 -12.50 -7.34 5.83
CA ILE A 54 -12.73 -6.55 7.04
C ILE A 54 -13.49 -5.28 6.69
N ASN A 55 -14.63 -5.06 7.33
CA ASN A 55 -15.48 -3.91 7.06
C ASN A 55 -15.01 -2.61 7.73
N HIS A 56 -14.40 -2.67 8.92
CA HIS A 56 -13.82 -1.49 9.56
C HIS A 56 -12.32 -1.65 9.77
N ASN A 57 -11.89 -2.20 10.91
CA ASN A 57 -10.51 -2.06 11.36
C ASN A 57 -9.81 -3.42 11.51
N LEU A 58 -8.59 -3.50 11.00
CA LEU A 58 -7.67 -4.59 11.27
C LEU A 58 -6.40 -4.02 11.91
N ASP A 59 -6.06 -4.53 13.09
CA ASP A 59 -4.82 -4.25 13.83
C ASP A 59 -4.13 -5.59 14.09
N ILE A 60 -2.91 -5.77 13.57
CA ILE A 60 -2.22 -7.05 13.62
C ILE A 60 -0.70 -6.90 13.55
N ASN A 61 0.04 -7.79 14.21
CA ASN A 61 1.50 -7.79 14.07
C ASN A 61 1.98 -8.46 12.78
N HIS A 62 1.48 -9.64 12.46
CA HIS A 62 1.90 -10.36 11.25
C HIS A 62 0.71 -11.00 10.52
N LEU A 63 0.61 -10.72 9.23
CA LEU A 63 -0.44 -11.23 8.36
C LEU A 63 0.14 -11.85 7.09
N ASP A 64 -0.21 -13.11 6.85
CA ASP A 64 0.03 -13.83 5.59
C ASP A 64 -1.31 -14.20 4.94
N ILE A 65 -1.52 -13.74 3.70
CA ILE A 65 -2.70 -14.07 2.90
C ILE A 65 -2.29 -14.68 1.56
N ASN A 66 -2.79 -15.89 1.31
CA ASN A 66 -2.50 -16.61 0.07
C ASN A 66 -3.26 -16.10 -1.16
N HIS A 67 -4.45 -15.50 -1.00
CA HIS A 67 -5.20 -14.92 -2.12
C HIS A 67 -5.48 -13.44 -1.91
N ASN A 68 -6.59 -13.09 -1.25
CA ASN A 68 -7.11 -11.72 -1.29
C ASN A 68 -7.29 -11.13 0.11
N LEU A 69 -6.83 -9.89 0.28
CA LEU A 69 -7.13 -9.05 1.42
C LEU A 69 -7.95 -7.83 0.98
N ASP A 70 -9.17 -7.72 1.50
CA ASP A 70 -10.08 -6.61 1.25
C ASP A 70 -10.38 -5.87 2.57
N ILE A 71 -9.96 -4.62 2.71
CA ILE A 71 -10.23 -3.79 3.91
C ILE A 71 -10.98 -2.51 3.51
N ASN A 72 -12.16 -2.34 4.10
CA ASN A 72 -13.02 -1.20 3.78
C ASN A 72 -12.65 0.10 4.50
N HIS A 73 -12.06 0.06 5.69
CA HIS A 73 -11.70 1.28 6.42
C HIS A 73 -10.21 1.37 6.71
N SER A 74 -9.69 0.73 7.75
CA SER A 74 -8.30 0.91 8.17
C SER A 74 -7.57 -0.41 8.38
N LEU A 75 -6.35 -0.45 7.87
CA LEU A 75 -5.35 -1.48 8.18
C LEU A 75 -4.15 -0.83 8.86
N ASP A 76 -3.83 -1.27 10.08
CA ASP A 76 -2.59 -0.99 10.79
C ASP A 76 -1.87 -2.33 11.01
N ILE A 77 -0.65 -2.45 10.50
CA ILE A 77 0.09 -3.71 10.55
C ILE A 77 1.60 -3.52 10.63
N ASN A 78 2.28 -4.41 11.35
CA ASN A 78 3.75 -4.43 11.32
C ASN A 78 4.29 -5.08 10.03
N HIS A 79 3.89 -6.31 9.73
CA HIS A 79 4.37 -7.07 8.59
C HIS A 79 3.23 -7.69 7.79
N LEU A 80 3.17 -7.37 6.50
CA LEU A 80 2.13 -7.85 5.58
C LEU A 80 2.75 -8.58 4.38
N ASP A 81 2.37 -9.85 4.19
CA ASP A 81 2.67 -10.64 2.99
C ASP A 81 1.35 -11.04 2.29
N ILE A 82 1.20 -10.65 1.02
CA ILE A 82 0.03 -10.98 0.20
C ILE A 82 0.48 -11.64 -1.11
N ASN A 83 0.01 -12.86 -1.33
CA ASN A 83 0.37 -13.60 -2.53
C ASN A 83 -0.36 -13.13 -3.79
N ARG A 84 -1.60 -12.63 -3.72
CA ARG A 84 -2.32 -12.15 -4.93
C ARG A 84 -2.76 -10.70 -4.88
N HIS A 85 -3.81 -10.40 -4.12
CA HIS A 85 -4.51 -9.14 -4.24
C HIS A 85 -4.67 -8.45 -2.89
N LEU A 86 -4.24 -7.19 -2.85
CA LEU A 86 -4.52 -6.26 -1.77
C LEU A 86 -5.45 -5.15 -2.29
N ASP A 87 -6.61 -4.97 -1.66
CA ASP A 87 -7.52 -3.86 -1.88
C ASP A 87 -7.85 -3.17 -0.54
N ILE A 88 -7.44 -1.92 -0.39
CA ILE A 88 -7.69 -1.10 0.79
C ILE A 88 -8.38 0.20 0.36
N ASN A 89 -9.47 0.54 1.04
CA ASN A 89 -10.27 1.69 0.66
C ASN A 89 -9.86 3.00 1.34
N HIS A 90 -9.69 3.09 2.68
CA HIS A 90 -9.44 4.40 3.31
C HIS A 90 -8.01 4.59 3.79
N HIS A 91 -7.51 3.79 4.72
CA HIS A 91 -6.24 4.03 5.41
C HIS A 91 -5.41 2.75 5.47
N LEU A 92 -4.12 2.86 5.13
CA LEU A 92 -3.14 1.80 5.23
C LEU A 92 -1.87 2.33 5.89
N ASP A 93 -1.53 1.77 7.05
CA ASP A 93 -0.28 2.01 7.78
C ASP A 93 0.48 0.69 7.94
N ILE A 94 1.74 0.68 7.48
CA ILE A 94 2.63 -0.47 7.56
C ILE A 94 3.97 -0.08 8.18
N ASN A 95 4.16 -0.52 9.42
CA ASN A 95 5.29 -0.15 10.25
C ASN A 95 6.61 -0.82 9.86
N HIS A 96 6.63 -1.99 9.22
CA HIS A 96 7.86 -2.62 8.78
C HIS A 96 7.85 -2.91 7.28
N ASN A 97 7.22 -4.02 6.87
CA ASN A 97 7.34 -4.51 5.50
C ASN A 97 5.97 -4.79 4.88
N LEU A 98 5.84 -4.40 3.62
CA LEU A 98 4.78 -4.81 2.71
C LEU A 98 5.37 -5.57 1.52
N ASP A 99 5.06 -6.86 1.43
CA ASP A 99 5.46 -7.73 0.32
C ASP A 99 4.22 -8.21 -0.45
N ILE A 100 4.11 -7.92 -1.75
CA ILE A 100 2.96 -8.32 -2.58
C ILE A 100 3.36 -8.89 -3.93
N ASN A 101 2.99 -10.16 -4.15
CA ASN A 101 3.44 -10.93 -5.31
C ASN A 101 2.67 -10.66 -6.62
N HIS A 102 1.44 -10.14 -6.60
CA HIS A 102 0.75 -9.85 -7.87
C HIS A 102 0.30 -8.42 -8.00
N LEU A 103 -0.77 -8.00 -7.33
CA LEU A 103 -1.41 -6.73 -7.61
C LEU A 103 -1.88 -6.04 -6.34
N VAL A 104 -1.53 -4.77 -6.24
CA VAL A 104 -2.13 -3.81 -5.31
C VAL A 104 -3.11 -2.94 -6.07
N ASN A 105 -4.36 -2.91 -5.63
CA ASN A 105 -5.38 -2.00 -6.14
C ASN A 105 -5.81 -1.06 -5.01
N ASN A 106 -5.24 0.15 -4.98
CA ASN A 106 -5.57 1.14 -3.95
C ASN A 106 -6.57 2.12 -4.53
N ARG A 107 -7.84 1.68 -4.65
CA ARG A 107 -8.84 2.43 -5.40
C ARG A 107 -9.13 3.80 -4.80
N ASP A 108 -9.08 3.93 -3.47
CA ASP A 108 -9.49 5.16 -2.79
C ASP A 108 -8.66 5.51 -1.54
N ILE A 109 -7.45 4.96 -1.37
CA ILE A 109 -6.65 5.22 -0.15
C ILE A 109 -6.38 6.71 0.03
N ASN A 110 -6.93 7.28 1.11
CA ASN A 110 -6.73 8.67 1.50
C ASN A 110 -5.40 8.88 2.23
N HIS A 111 -4.89 7.84 2.91
CA HIS A 111 -3.65 7.89 3.67
C HIS A 111 -2.88 6.57 3.58
N LEU A 112 -1.65 6.63 3.08
CA LEU A 112 -0.79 5.48 2.85
C LEU A 112 0.61 5.78 3.41
N ASP A 113 0.97 5.12 4.50
CA ASP A 113 2.30 5.19 5.11
C ASP A 113 2.92 3.79 5.17
N ILE A 114 4.08 3.59 4.52
CA ILE A 114 4.77 2.31 4.45
C ILE A 114 6.27 2.52 4.63
N ASN A 115 6.88 1.76 5.54
CA ASN A 115 8.33 1.84 5.74
C ASN A 115 9.14 1.13 4.64
N HIS A 116 8.84 -0.13 4.35
CA HIS A 116 9.45 -0.91 3.27
C HIS A 116 8.41 -1.53 2.35
N LEU A 117 8.60 -1.38 1.04
CA LEU A 117 7.69 -1.87 0.01
C LEU A 117 8.42 -2.70 -1.06
N ASP A 118 8.04 -3.97 -1.21
CA ASP A 118 8.41 -4.84 -2.34
C ASP A 118 7.17 -5.40 -3.03
N ILE A 119 6.89 -4.97 -4.26
CA ILE A 119 5.66 -5.37 -4.97
C ILE A 119 5.86 -5.56 -6.47
N ASN A 120 5.12 -6.48 -7.06
CA ASN A 120 5.24 -6.74 -8.50
C ASN A 120 4.45 -5.73 -9.37
N HIS A 121 3.23 -5.36 -8.97
CA HIS A 121 2.40 -4.39 -9.67
C HIS A 121 1.69 -3.45 -8.69
N LEU A 122 1.76 -2.14 -8.95
CA LEU A 122 1.16 -1.10 -8.11
C LEU A 122 0.27 -0.17 -8.93
N ASP A 123 -0.98 -0.01 -8.49
CA ASP A 123 -1.89 1.05 -8.93
C ASP A 123 -2.32 1.91 -7.72
N ILE A 124 -2.15 3.23 -7.80
CA ILE A 124 -2.50 4.20 -6.75
C ILE A 124 -3.21 5.41 -7.35
N ASN A 125 -4.37 5.72 -6.79
CA ASN A 125 -5.23 6.80 -7.27
C ASN A 125 -5.03 8.16 -6.58
N HIS A 126 -4.37 8.24 -5.42
CA HIS A 126 -4.24 9.48 -4.62
C HIS A 126 -2.80 9.77 -4.15
N HIS A 127 -2.44 9.43 -2.90
CA HIS A 127 -1.17 9.79 -2.25
C HIS A 127 -0.42 8.54 -1.75
N LEU A 128 0.91 8.54 -1.86
CA LEU A 128 1.80 7.46 -1.41
C LEU A 128 3.07 8.06 -0.79
N ASP A 129 3.29 7.80 0.49
CA ASP A 129 4.53 8.11 1.20
C ASP A 129 5.27 6.80 1.55
N ILE A 130 6.57 6.72 1.25
CA ILE A 130 7.43 5.57 1.59
C ILE A 130 8.75 6.09 2.17
N ASN A 131 9.08 5.66 3.40
CA ASN A 131 10.12 6.31 4.19
C ASN A 131 11.54 5.71 4.04
N HIS A 132 11.70 4.47 3.57
CA HIS A 132 13.03 3.83 3.52
C HIS A 132 13.40 3.16 2.18
N HIS A 133 12.65 2.16 1.71
CA HIS A 133 12.98 1.42 0.48
C HIS A 133 11.74 1.02 -0.32
N ARG A 134 11.85 1.07 -1.65
CA ARG A 134 10.78 0.75 -2.59
C ARG A 134 11.34 0.03 -3.83
N ASP A 135 10.94 -1.21 -4.03
CA ASP A 135 11.24 -1.99 -5.24
C ASP A 135 9.91 -2.36 -5.96
N ILE A 136 9.82 -2.09 -7.28
CA ILE A 136 8.64 -2.45 -8.10
C ILE A 136 9.07 -3.08 -9.40
N ASN A 137 8.64 -4.33 -9.63
CA ASN A 137 9.25 -5.12 -10.69
C ASN A 137 8.60 -5.03 -12.07
N HIS A 138 7.31 -4.68 -12.28
CA HIS A 138 6.72 -4.87 -13.62
C HIS A 138 5.87 -3.75 -14.28
N HIS A 139 5.15 -2.85 -13.59
CA HIS A 139 4.44 -1.73 -14.23
C HIS A 139 4.10 -0.62 -13.22
N ARG A 140 4.06 0.65 -13.66
CA ARG A 140 3.72 1.84 -12.83
C ARG A 140 2.83 2.77 -13.64
N ASP A 141 1.56 2.85 -13.28
CA ASP A 141 0.63 3.88 -13.72
C ASP A 141 0.35 4.80 -12.52
N ILE A 142 0.59 6.12 -12.66
CA ILE A 142 0.30 7.12 -11.62
C ILE A 142 -0.50 8.25 -12.24
N ASN A 143 -1.68 8.52 -11.70
CA ASN A 143 -2.48 9.68 -12.06
C ASN A 143 -2.27 10.83 -11.04
N LEU A 144 -1.61 11.90 -11.51
CA LEU A 144 -1.70 13.32 -11.06
C LEU A 144 -1.25 13.76 -9.63
N LEU A 145 -0.15 14.55 -9.59
CA LEU A 145 0.31 15.59 -8.61
C LEU A 145 0.16 15.32 -7.09
N ASP A 146 1.22 15.08 -6.32
CA ASP A 146 2.24 16.08 -5.92
C ASP A 146 3.65 15.46 -5.78
N ILE A 147 4.58 15.87 -6.65
CA ILE A 147 6.01 15.56 -6.49
C ILE A 147 6.60 16.57 -5.51
N ASN A 148 6.46 16.33 -4.21
CA ASN A 148 7.24 17.05 -3.20
C ASN A 148 8.57 16.31 -2.97
N LEU A 149 9.62 16.89 -3.55
CA LEU A 149 11.00 17.03 -3.02
C LEU A 149 11.55 15.89 -2.11
N LEU A 150 12.66 15.27 -2.53
CA LEU A 150 13.56 14.32 -1.81
C LEU A 150 13.14 12.84 -1.95
N ASP A 151 13.87 11.87 -2.51
CA ASP A 151 15.27 11.72 -2.90
C ASP A 151 15.33 10.72 -4.08
N ILE A 152 15.52 11.21 -5.32
CA ILE A 152 15.83 10.30 -6.46
C ILE A 152 17.31 9.90 -6.33
N ASN A 153 17.60 8.93 -5.46
CA ASN A 153 18.93 8.35 -5.35
C ASN A 153 19.23 7.43 -6.54
N ARG A 154 19.66 8.05 -7.65
CA ARG A 154 20.83 7.67 -8.45
C ARG A 154 21.07 6.20 -8.87
N ARG A 155 20.07 5.32 -9.01
CA ARG A 155 20.40 3.94 -9.47
C ARG A 155 19.53 3.19 -10.49
N ASP A 156 18.45 3.73 -11.05
CA ASP A 156 17.69 2.98 -12.09
C ASP A 156 17.26 3.78 -13.33
N ILE A 157 18.06 4.79 -13.73
CA ILE A 157 17.93 5.42 -15.07
C ILE A 157 18.76 4.65 -16.11
N ASN A 158 18.81 3.32 -16.05
CA ASN A 158 19.60 2.55 -17.03
C ASN A 158 18.77 1.82 -18.08
N HIS A 159 17.44 1.74 -17.99
CA HIS A 159 16.65 0.99 -18.99
C HIS A 159 15.27 1.55 -19.36
N ARG A 160 15.01 2.85 -19.16
CA ARG A 160 13.79 3.45 -19.73
C ARG A 160 14.12 4.16 -21.04
N ASN A 161 13.61 3.60 -22.13
CA ASN A 161 13.36 4.31 -23.37
C ASN A 161 12.57 5.59 -23.01
N ILE A 162 13.22 6.75 -23.06
CA ILE A 162 12.56 8.05 -22.95
C ILE A 162 12.03 8.38 -24.33
N ASP A 163 10.93 7.76 -24.74
CA ASP A 163 10.20 8.22 -25.90
C ASP A 163 9.28 9.37 -25.47
N HIS A 164 9.76 10.58 -25.74
CA HIS A 164 9.06 11.88 -25.69
C HIS A 164 8.76 12.49 -24.31
N LEU A 165 9.78 13.05 -23.66
CA LEU A 165 9.59 14.16 -22.72
C LEU A 165 9.74 15.50 -23.47
N VAL A 166 8.63 16.14 -23.84
CA VAL A 166 8.65 17.54 -24.31
C VAL A 166 8.76 18.44 -23.07
N ILE A 167 9.97 18.91 -22.78
CA ILE A 167 10.20 19.95 -21.77
C ILE A 167 9.98 21.31 -22.45
N ASN A 168 8.80 21.89 -22.28
CA ASN A 168 8.58 23.30 -22.59
C ASN A 168 9.08 24.14 -21.41
N HIS A 169 10.28 24.71 -21.53
CA HIS A 169 10.74 25.77 -20.64
C HIS A 169 10.91 27.06 -21.44
N HIS A 170 9.97 27.98 -21.30
CA HIS A 170 10.09 29.33 -21.85
C HIS A 170 11.05 30.11 -20.93
N LEU A 171 12.29 30.33 -21.39
CA LEU A 171 13.29 31.12 -20.68
C LEU A 171 13.26 32.55 -21.24
N ASP A 172 12.56 33.44 -20.56
CA ASP A 172 12.70 34.89 -20.77
C ASP A 172 14.06 35.35 -20.21
N ILE A 173 15.01 35.66 -21.09
CA ILE A 173 16.26 36.32 -20.72
C ILE A 173 16.13 37.79 -21.06
N ASN A 174 15.78 38.58 -20.06
CA ASN A 174 16.05 40.02 -20.06
C ASN A 174 17.57 40.22 -20.01
N HIS A 175 18.14 40.89 -21.01
CA HIS A 175 19.45 41.52 -20.90
C HIS A 175 19.34 42.98 -21.30
N HIS A 176 19.35 43.85 -20.29
CA HIS A 176 19.65 45.26 -20.44
C HIS A 176 21.14 45.39 -20.77
N LEU A 177 21.46 45.95 -21.93
CA LEU A 177 22.81 46.44 -22.25
C LEU A 177 22.67 47.82 -22.88
N ASP A 178 22.81 48.84 -22.04
CA ASP A 178 23.09 50.21 -22.48
C ASP A 178 24.46 50.25 -23.17
N ILE A 179 24.50 50.64 -24.44
CA ILE A 179 25.71 51.26 -25.02
C ILE A 179 25.29 52.51 -25.78
N ASN A 180 25.63 53.64 -25.18
CA ASN A 180 25.57 54.97 -25.78
C ASN A 180 26.65 55.13 -26.88
N HIS A 181 26.20 55.65 -28.03
CA HIS A 181 26.81 56.76 -28.78
C HIS A 181 28.10 56.55 -29.63
N GLN A 182 28.00 56.78 -30.95
CA GLN A 182 28.65 57.88 -31.73
C GLN A 182 28.63 57.55 -33.24
N GLY A 183 28.43 58.58 -34.08
CA GLY A 183 28.09 58.46 -35.49
C GLY A 183 29.24 58.30 -36.49
N TYR A 184 28.88 58.06 -37.75
CA TYR A 184 29.17 58.87 -38.95
C TYR A 184 28.25 58.42 -40.09
#